data_AF-A0A6G0HRV6-F1
#
_entry.id   AF-A0A6G0HRV6-F1
#
_cell.length_a   1.000
_cell.length_b   1.000
_cell.length_c   1.000
_cell.angle_alpha   90.00
_cell.angle_beta   90.00
_cell.angle_gamma   90.00
#
_symmetry.space_group_name_H-M   'P 1'
#
loop_
_entity.id
_entity.type
_entity.pdbx_description
1 polymer ?
#
loop_
_entity_poly.entity_id
_entity_poly.type
_entity_poly.pdbx_seq_one_letter_code
_entity_poly.pdbx_strand_id
1 'polypeptide(L)'
;MSKPALLSLQQALRKSFHSLENSQDSRALSNVQLSNTPLRDFPDLQERLRFKLLQATDTVLSKINEKMSSLQSVRDSISNQVSAVLQVYEQNTDSLDLLTMTERLAITPSLCDMLQWLQDAECHYRQQFLRRKTLLQTLRADDLSSLESAPKRWKSLESPSAEDCITDTLCKVSFFVESQ
;
A
#
# COMPACT_ATOMS: atom_id res chain seq x y z
N MET A 1 -2.41 16.50 1.86
CA MET A 1 -1.82 15.75 0.73
C MET A 1 -2.95 15.35 -0.22
N SER A 2 -2.84 15.68 -1.50
CA SER A 2 -3.96 15.51 -2.43
C SER A 2 -4.22 14.02 -2.76
N LYS A 3 -5.47 13.57 -2.61
CA LYS A 3 -6.09 12.32 -3.11
C LYS A 3 -5.45 11.71 -4.39
N PRO A 4 -5.07 12.49 -5.42
CA PRO A 4 -4.36 11.97 -6.59
C PRO A 4 -3.02 11.27 -6.29
N ALA A 5 -2.26 11.66 -5.28
CA ALA A 5 -0.93 11.10 -5.00
C ALA A 5 -0.99 9.65 -4.46
N LEU A 6 -1.97 9.37 -3.58
CA LEU A 6 -2.21 8.03 -3.04
C LEU A 6 -2.74 7.08 -4.11
N LEU A 7 -3.72 7.53 -4.90
CA LEU A 7 -4.25 6.75 -6.02
C LEU A 7 -3.17 6.47 -7.08
N SER A 8 -2.31 7.46 -7.37
CA SER A 8 -1.17 7.28 -8.29
C SER A 8 -0.16 6.27 -7.75
N LEU A 9 0.10 6.27 -6.44
CA LEU A 9 0.98 5.31 -5.79
C LEU A 9 0.43 3.89 -5.86
N GLN A 10 -0.85 3.71 -5.54
CA GLN A 10 -1.53 2.43 -5.62
C GLN A 10 -1.59 1.90 -7.05
N GLN A 11 -1.90 2.76 -8.02
CA GLN A 11 -1.95 2.37 -9.43
C GLN A 11 -0.57 2.02 -9.97
N ALA A 12 0.48 2.74 -9.54
CA ALA A 12 1.87 2.39 -9.86
C ALA A 12 2.27 1.03 -9.26
N LEU A 13 1.93 0.77 -7.99
CA LEU A 13 2.14 -0.52 -7.34
C LEU A 13 1.42 -1.65 -8.11
N ARG A 14 0.15 -1.44 -8.48
CA ARG A 14 -0.64 -2.38 -9.27
C ARG A 14 0.04 -2.73 -10.60
N LYS A 15 0.57 -1.74 -11.31
CA LYS A 15 1.31 -1.93 -12.58
C LYS A 15 2.60 -2.72 -12.38
N SER A 16 3.36 -2.45 -11.32
CA SER A 16 4.59 -3.20 -10.99
C SER A 16 4.31 -4.68 -10.70
N PHE A 17 3.24 -4.99 -9.97
CA PHE A 17 2.83 -6.38 -9.74
C PHE A 17 2.30 -7.06 -11.01
N HIS A 18 1.60 -6.35 -11.88
CA HIS A 18 1.18 -6.89 -13.16
C HIS A 18 2.39 -7.22 -14.07
N SER A 19 3.47 -6.45 -13.97
CA SER A 19 4.74 -6.77 -14.66
C SER A 19 5.41 -8.03 -14.09
N LEU A 20 5.19 -8.37 -12.82
CA LEU A 20 5.63 -9.63 -12.22
C LEU A 20 4.76 -10.81 -12.68
N GLU A 21 3.47 -10.58 -12.93
CA GLU A 21 2.58 -11.60 -13.52
C GLU A 21 3.07 -12.04 -14.91
N ASN A 22 3.64 -11.11 -15.70
CA ASN A 22 4.26 -11.41 -16.98
C ASN A 22 5.58 -12.21 -16.86
N SER A 23 6.15 -12.39 -15.67
CA SER A 23 7.31 -13.27 -15.47
C SER A 23 6.94 -14.77 -15.42
N GLN A 24 5.67 -15.12 -15.70
CA GLN A 24 5.21 -16.49 -16.00
C GLN A 24 6.02 -17.20 -17.11
N ASP A 25 6.74 -16.44 -17.93
CA ASP A 25 7.70 -16.94 -18.92
C ASP A 25 8.75 -17.88 -18.30
N SER A 26 9.01 -17.77 -17.00
CA SER A 26 9.89 -18.66 -16.22
C SER A 26 9.46 -20.14 -16.18
N ARG A 27 8.15 -20.40 -16.03
CA ARG A 27 7.58 -21.75 -16.14
C ARG A 27 7.61 -22.24 -17.58
N ALA A 28 7.36 -21.34 -18.54
CA ALA A 28 7.50 -21.68 -19.96
C ALA A 28 8.95 -22.08 -20.30
N LEU A 29 9.95 -21.38 -19.76
CA LEU A 29 11.38 -21.68 -19.94
C LEU A 29 11.83 -23.01 -19.31
N SER A 30 11.14 -23.50 -18.28
CA SER A 30 11.43 -24.80 -17.66
C SER A 30 10.69 -25.95 -18.35
N ASN A 31 9.53 -25.67 -18.96
CA ASN A 31 8.74 -26.66 -19.69
C ASN A 31 9.18 -26.84 -21.16
N VAL A 32 9.89 -25.87 -21.74
CA VAL A 32 10.42 -25.97 -23.10
C VAL A 32 11.70 -26.82 -23.11
N GLN A 33 11.64 -27.99 -23.75
CA GLN A 33 12.82 -28.77 -24.11
C GLN A 33 13.60 -28.05 -25.23
N LEU A 34 14.50 -27.14 -24.85
CA LEU A 34 15.32 -26.36 -25.78
C LEU A 34 16.15 -27.25 -26.73
N SER A 35 16.49 -28.48 -26.30
CA SER A 35 17.15 -29.51 -27.09
C SER A 35 16.37 -29.93 -28.35
N ASN A 36 15.04 -29.79 -28.35
CA ASN A 36 14.16 -30.13 -29.48
C ASN A 36 13.81 -28.92 -30.35
N THR A 37 14.45 -27.78 -30.11
CA THR A 37 14.21 -26.52 -30.83
C THR A 37 15.43 -26.12 -31.64
N PRO A 38 15.28 -25.26 -32.68
CA PRO A 38 16.40 -24.67 -33.40
C PRO A 38 17.37 -23.87 -32.52
N LEU A 39 16.99 -23.56 -31.28
CA LEU A 39 17.81 -22.84 -30.30
C LEU A 39 18.85 -23.74 -29.60
N ARG A 40 18.88 -25.05 -29.91
CA ARG A 40 19.85 -26.02 -29.37
C ARG A 40 21.32 -25.62 -29.57
N ASP A 41 21.59 -24.85 -30.63
CA ASP A 41 22.95 -24.42 -30.99
C ASP A 41 23.50 -23.34 -30.03
N PHE A 42 22.67 -22.87 -29.08
CA PHE A 42 23.05 -21.91 -28.04
C PHE A 42 23.00 -22.56 -26.65
N PRO A 43 24.06 -23.27 -26.21
CA PRO A 43 24.06 -24.01 -24.94
C PRO A 43 23.88 -23.09 -23.71
N ASP A 44 24.40 -21.86 -23.77
CA ASP A 44 24.30 -20.89 -22.66
C ASP A 44 22.95 -20.13 -22.63
N LEU A 45 22.10 -20.27 -23.65
CA LEU A 45 20.91 -19.42 -23.80
C LEU A 45 19.96 -19.56 -22.60
N GLN A 46 19.80 -20.78 -22.10
CA GLN A 46 18.91 -21.05 -20.96
C GLN A 46 19.39 -20.34 -19.69
N GLU A 47 20.70 -20.39 -19.42
CA GLU A 47 21.29 -19.73 -18.26
C GLU A 47 21.21 -18.21 -18.38
N ARG A 48 21.49 -17.66 -19.57
CA ARG A 48 21.37 -16.22 -19.85
C ARG A 48 19.93 -15.72 -19.71
N LEU A 49 18.94 -16.51 -20.13
CA LEU A 49 17.53 -16.18 -19.98
C LEU A 49 17.10 -16.20 -18.51
N ARG A 50 17.51 -17.23 -17.75
CA ARG A 50 17.27 -17.27 -16.30
C ARG A 50 17.91 -16.08 -15.59
N PHE A 51 19.15 -15.74 -15.92
CA PHE A 51 19.85 -14.59 -15.36
C PHE A 51 19.12 -13.27 -15.67
N LYS A 52 18.73 -13.06 -16.93
CA LYS A 52 17.97 -11.85 -17.32
C LYS A 52 16.61 -11.77 -16.63
N LEU A 53 15.93 -12.89 -16.47
CA LEU A 53 14.66 -12.96 -15.76
C LEU A 53 14.82 -12.61 -14.28
N LEU A 54 15.83 -13.17 -13.61
CA LEU A 54 16.15 -12.85 -12.22
C LEU A 54 16.44 -11.35 -12.05
N GLN A 55 17.25 -10.78 -12.94
CA GLN A 55 17.56 -9.35 -12.95
C GLN A 55 16.29 -8.49 -13.15
N ALA A 56 15.37 -8.91 -14.02
CA ALA A 56 14.10 -8.22 -14.22
C ALA A 56 13.21 -8.29 -12.97
N THR A 57 13.13 -9.45 -12.32
CA THR A 57 12.42 -9.64 -11.05
C THR A 57 12.99 -8.75 -9.95
N ASP A 58 14.31 -8.72 -9.75
CA ASP A 58 14.97 -7.86 -8.78
C ASP A 58 14.69 -6.37 -9.05
N THR A 59 14.72 -5.97 -10.32
CA THR A 59 14.37 -4.59 -10.72
C THR A 59 12.93 -4.22 -10.34
N VAL A 60 11.99 -5.14 -10.55
CA VAL A 60 10.58 -4.93 -10.18
C VAL A 60 10.42 -4.88 -8.66
N LEU A 61 11.06 -5.77 -7.91
CA LEU A 61 11.03 -5.77 -6.45
C LEU A 61 11.63 -4.48 -5.87
N SER A 62 12.73 -3.98 -6.43
CA SER A 62 13.32 -2.70 -6.04
C SER A 62 12.34 -1.53 -6.23
N LYS A 63 11.68 -1.47 -7.39
CA LYS A 63 10.65 -0.44 -7.67
C LYS A 63 9.48 -0.54 -6.70
N ILE A 64 9.04 -1.75 -6.36
CA ILE A 64 7.97 -1.94 -5.39
C ILE A 64 8.42 -1.46 -3.99
N ASN A 65 9.67 -1.72 -3.61
CA ASN A 65 10.21 -1.25 -2.34
C ASN A 65 10.29 0.28 -2.26
N GLU A 66 10.70 0.97 -3.34
CA GLU A 66 10.66 2.44 -3.40
C GLU A 66 9.24 2.99 -3.18
N LYS A 67 8.25 2.37 -3.82
CA LYS A 67 6.83 2.76 -3.65
C LYS A 67 6.33 2.46 -2.23
N MET A 68 6.80 1.38 -1.61
CA MET A 68 6.52 1.10 -0.20
C MET A 68 7.13 2.15 0.73
N SER A 69 8.31 2.68 0.44
CA SER A 69 8.89 3.81 1.19
C SER A 69 8.02 5.06 1.08
N SER A 70 7.43 5.33 -0.10
CA SER A 70 6.45 6.42 -0.23
C SER A 70 5.18 6.16 0.60
N LEU A 71 4.65 4.94 0.59
CA LEU A 71 3.48 4.57 1.41
C LEU A 71 3.79 4.70 2.91
N GLN A 72 4.99 4.31 3.32
CA GLN A 72 5.48 4.52 4.67
C GLN A 72 5.46 6.00 5.04
N SER A 73 6.01 6.88 4.20
CA SER A 73 6.01 8.31 4.48
C SER A 73 4.60 8.89 4.64
N VAL A 74 3.63 8.47 3.83
CA VAL A 74 2.23 8.91 3.99
C VAL A 74 1.67 8.45 5.34
N ARG A 75 1.89 7.18 5.69
CA ARG A 75 1.42 6.61 6.96
C ARG A 75 2.08 7.29 8.16
N ASP A 76 3.38 7.56 8.10
CA ASP A 76 4.12 8.25 9.16
C ASP A 76 3.63 9.71 9.30
N SER A 77 3.35 10.39 8.18
CA SER A 77 2.78 11.74 8.18
C SER A 77 1.39 11.79 8.84
N ILE A 78 0.50 10.86 8.49
CA ILE A 78 -0.83 10.77 9.12
C ILE A 78 -0.71 10.47 10.61
N SER A 79 0.13 9.50 11.00
CA SER A 79 0.35 9.14 12.40
C SER A 79 0.88 10.31 13.22
N ASN A 80 1.83 11.08 12.68
CA ASN A 80 2.35 12.28 13.32
C ASN A 80 1.26 13.35 13.51
N GLN A 81 0.40 13.56 12.51
CA GLN A 81 -0.68 14.55 12.61
C GLN A 81 -1.75 14.12 13.63
N VAL A 82 -2.14 12.85 13.63
CA VAL A 82 -3.08 12.32 14.64
C VAL A 82 -2.48 12.43 16.04
N SER A 83 -1.19 12.11 16.20
CA SER A 83 -0.47 12.27 17.47
C SER A 83 -0.45 13.72 17.94
N ALA A 84 -0.22 14.68 17.04
CA ALA A 84 -0.23 16.10 17.38
C ALA A 84 -1.63 16.58 17.83
N VAL A 85 -2.69 16.16 17.14
CA VAL A 85 -4.08 16.48 17.53
C VAL A 85 -4.43 15.87 18.89
N LEU A 86 -4.05 14.62 19.12
CA LEU A 86 -4.27 13.95 20.42
C LEU A 86 -3.49 14.63 21.54
N GLN A 87 -2.26 15.07 21.29
CA GLN A 87 -1.47 15.81 22.28
C GLN A 87 -2.14 17.14 22.66
N VAL A 88 -2.68 17.88 21.67
CA VAL A 88 -3.44 19.12 21.95
C VAL A 88 -4.70 18.80 22.76
N TYR A 89 -5.41 17.72 22.42
CA TYR A 89 -6.57 17.26 23.19
C TYR A 89 -6.21 16.92 24.65
N GLU A 90 -5.15 16.14 24.86
CA GLU A 90 -4.66 15.76 26.20
C GLU A 90 -4.28 16.99 27.03
N GLN A 91 -3.66 18.00 26.42
CA GLN A 91 -3.32 19.26 27.09
C GLN A 91 -4.53 20.10 27.50
N ASN A 92 -5.67 19.93 26.86
CA ASN A 92 -6.89 20.68 27.11
C ASN A 92 -7.97 19.84 27.82
N THR A 93 -7.65 18.62 28.26
CA THR A 93 -8.67 17.72 28.84
C THR A 93 -9.30 18.29 30.11
N ASP A 94 -8.54 19.03 30.92
CA ASP A 94 -9.06 19.63 32.16
C ASP A 94 -10.05 20.79 31.91
N SER A 95 -10.05 21.38 30.71
CA SER A 95 -10.95 22.48 30.33
C SER A 95 -12.12 22.03 29.45
N LEU A 96 -12.14 20.76 29.02
CA LEU A 96 -13.15 20.19 28.14
C LEU A 96 -14.14 19.32 28.93
N ASP A 97 -15.38 19.80 29.08
CA ASP A 97 -16.45 19.00 29.67
C ASP A 97 -16.93 17.89 28.72
N LEU A 98 -17.31 16.74 29.27
CA LEU A 98 -17.76 15.55 28.52
C LEU A 98 -18.99 15.86 27.65
N LEU A 99 -19.87 16.75 28.12
CA LEU A 99 -21.06 17.15 27.38
C LEU A 99 -20.68 17.93 26.12
N THR A 100 -19.74 18.88 26.24
CA THR A 100 -19.20 19.66 25.13
C THR A 100 -18.47 18.79 24.11
N MET A 101 -17.78 17.74 24.56
CA MET A 101 -17.06 16.81 23.67
C MET A 101 -17.98 15.93 22.81
N THR A 102 -19.15 15.58 23.34
CA THR A 102 -20.11 14.70 22.69
C THR A 102 -21.25 15.44 22.00
N GLU A 103 -21.29 16.76 22.13
CA GLU A 103 -22.27 17.60 21.48
C GLU A 103 -22.16 17.48 19.96
N ARG A 104 -23.29 17.14 19.32
CA ARG A 104 -23.40 16.98 17.88
C ARG A 104 -24.48 17.93 17.37
N LEU A 105 -24.19 18.69 16.33
CA LEU A 105 -25.16 19.57 15.66
C LEU A 105 -25.64 18.93 14.36
N ALA A 106 -26.73 19.46 13.80
CA ALA A 106 -27.34 18.93 12.56
C ALA A 106 -26.36 18.83 11.37
N ILE A 107 -25.31 19.65 11.37
CA ILE A 107 -24.30 19.71 10.29
C ILE A 107 -22.86 19.57 10.80
N THR A 108 -22.65 19.46 12.11
CA THR A 108 -21.31 19.44 12.73
C THR A 108 -21.16 18.18 13.58
N PRO A 109 -20.19 17.30 13.27
CA PRO A 109 -19.90 16.14 14.10
C PRO A 109 -19.33 16.59 15.45
N SER A 110 -19.43 15.73 16.45
CA SER A 110 -18.84 16.03 17.76
C SER A 110 -17.31 15.98 17.70
N LEU A 111 -16.64 16.56 18.70
CA LEU A 111 -15.18 16.44 18.82
C LEU A 111 -14.76 14.96 18.94
N CYS A 112 -15.51 14.18 19.73
CA CYS A 112 -15.30 12.73 19.83
C CYS A 112 -15.38 12.02 18.47
N ASP A 113 -16.37 12.37 17.64
CA ASP A 113 -16.52 11.78 16.31
C ASP A 113 -15.30 12.11 15.44
N MET A 114 -14.85 13.37 15.42
CA MET A 114 -13.69 13.80 14.62
C MET A 114 -12.38 13.11 15.09
N LEU A 115 -12.19 12.96 16.41
CA LEU A 115 -11.03 12.25 16.96
C LEU A 115 -11.06 10.76 16.62
N GLN A 116 -12.23 10.12 16.72
CA GLN A 116 -12.40 8.73 16.33
C GLN A 116 -12.09 8.54 14.83
N TRP A 117 -12.62 9.42 13.99
CA TRP A 117 -12.38 9.43 12.54
C TRP A 117 -10.91 9.52 12.17
N LEU A 118 -10.16 10.38 12.87
CA LEU A 118 -8.72 10.51 12.69
C LEU A 118 -7.97 9.23 13.09
N GLN A 119 -8.34 8.62 14.22
CA GLN A 119 -7.76 7.35 14.66
C GLN A 119 -8.10 6.19 13.70
N ASP A 120 -9.33 6.13 13.19
CA ASP A 120 -9.75 5.14 12.20
C ASP A 120 -8.93 5.27 10.90
N ALA A 121 -8.68 6.51 10.46
CA ALA A 121 -7.81 6.81 9.32
C ALA A 121 -6.37 6.34 9.55
N GLU A 122 -5.76 6.70 10.68
CA GLU A 122 -4.41 6.24 11.04
C GLU A 122 -4.34 4.71 11.07
N CYS A 123 -5.29 4.07 11.77
CA CYS A 123 -5.36 2.62 11.90
C CYS A 123 -5.45 1.94 10.53
N HIS A 124 -6.27 2.48 9.62
CA HIS A 124 -6.37 2.00 8.25
C HIS A 124 -5.01 2.04 7.53
N TYR A 125 -4.34 3.19 7.44
CA TYR A 125 -3.08 3.30 6.70
C TYR A 125 -1.96 2.46 7.33
N ARG A 126 -1.93 2.35 8.66
CA ARG A 126 -0.99 1.47 9.38
C ARG A 126 -1.22 0.00 9.01
N GLN A 127 -2.47 -0.47 9.01
CA GLN A 127 -2.80 -1.84 8.62
C GLN A 127 -2.48 -2.10 7.14
N GLN A 128 -2.83 -1.18 6.24
CA GLN A 128 -2.57 -1.31 4.80
C GLN A 128 -1.08 -1.40 4.51
N PHE A 129 -0.25 -0.62 5.23
CA PHE A 129 1.20 -0.69 5.13
C PHE A 129 1.73 -2.03 5.65
N LEU A 130 1.31 -2.46 6.85
CA LEU A 130 1.80 -3.69 7.47
C LEU A 130 1.46 -4.92 6.64
N ARG A 131 0.22 -5.04 6.14
CA ARG A 131 -0.20 -6.16 5.29
C ARG A 131 0.63 -6.27 4.02
N ARG A 132 0.87 -5.13 3.34
CA ARG A 132 1.69 -5.07 2.12
C ARG A 132 3.16 -5.37 2.38
N LYS A 133 3.72 -4.79 3.45
CA LYS A 133 5.12 -5.06 3.85
C LYS A 133 5.31 -6.54 4.17
N THR A 134 4.38 -7.13 4.91
CA THR A 134 4.42 -8.56 5.25
C THR A 134 4.38 -9.42 4.00
N LEU A 135 3.46 -9.14 3.07
CA LEU A 135 3.39 -9.86 1.79
C LEU A 135 4.72 -9.79 1.03
N LEU A 136 5.32 -8.62 0.92
CA LEU A 136 6.61 -8.44 0.23
C LEU A 136 7.76 -9.19 0.90
N GLN A 137 7.79 -9.24 2.23
CA GLN A 137 8.80 -10.01 2.97
C GLN A 137 8.67 -11.52 2.76
N THR A 138 7.49 -12.01 2.31
CA THR A 138 7.31 -13.43 1.95
C THR A 138 7.76 -13.77 0.52
N LEU A 139 8.02 -12.77 -0.32
CA LEU A 139 8.45 -13.01 -1.69
C LEU A 139 9.93 -13.29 -1.73
N ARG A 140 10.32 -14.37 -2.41
CA ARG A 140 11.71 -14.66 -2.69
C ARG A 140 11.91 -14.88 -4.18
N ALA A 141 13.07 -14.46 -4.69
CA ALA A 141 13.39 -14.53 -6.11
C ALA A 141 13.54 -15.98 -6.61
N ASP A 142 13.87 -16.91 -5.72
CA ASP A 142 14.04 -18.34 -5.95
C ASP A 142 12.72 -19.14 -5.83
N ASP A 143 11.69 -18.61 -5.17
CA ASP A 143 10.38 -19.24 -5.05
C ASP A 143 9.38 -18.69 -6.10
N LEU A 144 9.41 -19.34 -7.26
CA LEU A 144 8.55 -19.01 -8.40
C LEU A 144 7.04 -19.08 -8.07
N SER A 145 6.64 -19.99 -7.19
CA SER A 145 5.23 -20.14 -6.80
C SER A 145 4.75 -18.95 -5.96
N SER A 146 5.63 -18.43 -5.10
CA SER A 146 5.35 -17.22 -4.31
C SER A 146 5.23 -15.99 -5.19
N LEU A 147 6.11 -15.84 -6.19
CA LEU A 147 6.15 -14.71 -7.12
C LEU A 147 4.91 -14.68 -8.02
N GLU A 148 4.51 -15.82 -8.56
CA GLU A 148 3.33 -15.91 -9.43
C GLU A 148 2.02 -15.65 -8.70
N SER A 149 1.91 -16.08 -7.44
CA SER A 149 0.72 -15.81 -6.63
C SER A 149 0.70 -14.40 -6.05
N ALA A 150 1.83 -13.68 -6.09
CA ALA A 150 1.98 -12.36 -5.49
C ALA A 150 0.99 -11.31 -6.01
N PRO A 151 0.73 -11.18 -7.32
CA PRO A 151 -0.24 -10.19 -7.83
C PRO A 151 -1.66 -10.45 -7.34
N LYS A 152 -2.08 -11.73 -7.27
CA LYS A 152 -3.40 -12.12 -6.75
C LYS A 152 -3.50 -11.85 -5.25
N ARG A 153 -2.47 -12.23 -4.49
CA ARG A 153 -2.37 -11.95 -3.04
C ARG A 153 -2.40 -10.44 -2.78
N TRP A 154 -1.68 -9.65 -3.58
CA TRP A 154 -1.68 -8.19 -3.48
C TRP A 154 -3.06 -7.59 -3.73
N LYS A 155 -3.73 -7.99 -4.82
CA LYS A 155 -5.10 -7.55 -5.14
C LYS A 155 -6.09 -7.89 -4.02
N SER A 156 -5.93 -9.03 -3.34
CA SER A 156 -6.80 -9.40 -2.20
C SER A 156 -6.64 -8.52 -0.96
N LEU A 157 -5.56 -7.72 -0.87
CA LEU A 157 -5.36 -6.75 0.20
C LEU A 157 -6.08 -5.41 -0.07
N GLU A 158 -6.60 -5.20 -1.28
CA GLU A 158 -7.35 -4.00 -1.62
C GLU A 158 -8.73 -4.05 -0.93
N SER A 159 -9.14 -2.91 -0.36
CA SER A 159 -10.45 -2.76 0.29
C SER A 159 -11.09 -1.46 -0.16
N PRO A 160 -11.68 -1.41 -1.38
CA PRO A 160 -12.17 -0.17 -1.99
C PRO A 160 -13.19 0.56 -1.12
N SER A 161 -14.13 -0.18 -0.51
CA SER A 161 -15.14 0.40 0.37
C SER A 161 -14.55 1.07 1.61
N ALA A 162 -13.52 0.48 2.21
CA ALA A 162 -12.83 1.06 3.36
C ALA A 162 -12.00 2.28 2.93
N GLU A 163 -11.39 2.26 1.76
CA GLU A 163 -10.63 3.39 1.23
C GLU A 163 -11.53 4.59 0.91
N ASP A 164 -12.69 4.36 0.30
CA ASP A 164 -13.69 5.39 0.04
C ASP A 164 -14.20 6.00 1.34
N CYS A 165 -14.50 5.17 2.34
CA CYS A 165 -14.93 5.62 3.67
C CYS A 165 -13.88 6.50 4.35
N ILE A 166 -12.62 6.05 4.39
CA ILE A 166 -11.52 6.80 5.04
C ILE A 166 -11.26 8.10 4.29
N THR A 167 -11.37 8.09 2.96
CA THR A 167 -11.21 9.30 2.15
C THR A 167 -12.33 10.31 2.42
N ASP A 168 -13.59 9.86 2.45
CA ASP A 168 -14.74 10.71 2.77
C ASP A 168 -14.61 11.31 4.17
N THR A 169 -14.22 10.49 5.14
CA THR A 169 -13.97 10.92 6.52
C THR A 169 -12.88 11.98 6.60
N LEU A 170 -11.73 11.79 5.95
CA LEU A 170 -10.66 12.79 5.93
C LEU A 170 -11.08 14.09 5.24
N CYS A 171 -11.91 14.01 4.19
CA CYS A 171 -12.48 15.18 3.53
C CYS A 171 -13.45 15.94 4.45
N LYS A 172 -14.25 15.24 5.25
CA LYS A 172 -15.10 15.88 6.26
C LYS A 172 -14.29 16.58 7.33
N VAL A 173 -13.23 15.93 7.84
CA VAL A 173 -12.35 16.55 8.85
C VAL A 173 -11.64 17.78 8.27
N SER A 174 -11.16 17.74 7.02
CA SER A 174 -10.45 18.89 6.43
C SER A 174 -11.33 20.13 6.30
N PHE A 175 -12.64 19.98 6.08
CA PHE A 175 -13.57 21.11 6.06
C PHE A 175 -13.55 21.91 7.36
N PHE A 176 -13.36 21.23 8.49
CA PHE A 176 -13.28 21.88 9.82
C PHE A 176 -11.89 22.42 10.15
N VAL A 177 -10.88 22.15 9.32
CA VAL A 177 -9.50 22.65 9.46
C VAL A 177 -9.25 23.89 8.59
N GLU A 178 -9.94 24.06 7.45
CA GLU A 178 -9.77 25.19 6.52
C GLU A 178 -10.35 26.54 7.00
N SER A 179 -10.78 26.63 8.26
CA SER A 179 -11.43 27.83 8.82
C SER A 179 -10.50 28.80 9.58
N GLN A 180 -9.19 28.83 9.26
CA GLN A 180 -8.25 29.83 9.80
C GLN A 180 -7.60 30.66 8.69
#